data_AF-A0A960QTS5-F1
#
_entry.id   AF-A0A960QTS5-F1
#
_cell.length_a   1.000
_cell.length_b   1.000
_cell.length_c   1.000
_cell.angle_alpha   90.00
_cell.angle_beta   90.00
_cell.angle_gamma   90.00
#
_symmetry.space_group_name_H-M   'P 1'
#
loop_
_entity.id
_entity.type
_entity.pdbx_description
1 polymer ?
#
loop_
_entity_poly.entity_id
_entity_poly.type
_entity_poly.pdbx_seq_one_letter_code
_entity_poly.pdbx_strand_id
1 'polypeptide(L)' 'IEEANAFLPSYFKKHNARFGHPPAHPHNAYRMLDQAVQLDRVLCKKETRQVSKQLEIQYKRKILQLRVPGRERWL' A
#
# COMPACT_ATOMS: atom_id res chain seq x y z
N ILE A 1 10.86 -0.91 13.65
CA ILE A 1 9.72 -0.29 12.94
C ILE A 1 8.41 -0.68 13.61
N GLU A 2 8.17 -1.98 13.84
CA GLU A 2 6.91 -2.47 14.44
C GLU A 2 6.56 -1.84 15.80
N GLU A 3 7.53 -1.72 16.71
CA GLU A 3 7.30 -1.10 18.03
C GLU A 3 6.89 0.37 17.93
N ALA A 4 7.50 1.13 17.01
CA ALA A 4 7.14 2.52 16.76
C ALA A 4 5.73 2.63 16.17
N ASN A 5 5.38 1.75 15.22
CA ASN A 5 4.03 1.71 14.65
C ASN A 5 2.97 1.36 15.71
N ALA A 6 3.27 0.42 16.61
CA ALA A 6 2.38 0.04 17.70
C ALA A 6 2.20 1.16 18.75
N PHE A 7 3.20 2.01 18.93
CA PHE A 7 3.16 3.14 19.86
C PHE A 7 2.23 4.27 19.40
N LEU A 8 2.25 4.59 18.10
CA LEU A 8 1.60 5.78 17.51
C LEU A 8 0.14 6.00 17.93
N PRO A 9 -0.77 5.00 17.91
CA PRO A 9 -2.17 5.22 18.26
C PRO A 9 -2.38 5.71 19.69
N SER A 10 -1.58 5.19 20.63
CA SER A 10 -1.64 5.58 22.04
C SER A 10 -1.05 6.99 22.26
N TYR A 11 0.01 7.31 21.52
CA TYR A 11 0.67 8.59 21.58
C TYR A 11 -0.20 9.71 21.03
N PHE A 12 -0.82 9.53 19.85
CA PHE A 12 -1.69 10.55 19.26
C PHE A 12 -2.81 10.97 20.19
N LYS A 13 -3.42 10.01 20.92
CA LYS A 13 -4.44 10.32 21.93
C LYS A 13 -3.89 11.23 23.04
N LYS A 14 -2.75 10.88 23.62
CA LYS A 14 -2.11 11.66 24.71
C LYS A 14 -1.65 13.04 24.22
N HIS A 15 -1.04 13.08 23.04
CA HIS A 15 -0.53 14.31 22.43
C HIS A 15 -1.66 15.28 22.09
N ASN A 16 -2.71 14.80 21.41
CA ASN A 16 -3.85 15.65 21.03
C ASN A 16 -4.66 16.10 22.24
N ALA A 17 -4.70 15.34 23.34
CA ALA A 17 -5.30 15.81 24.59
C ALA A 17 -4.55 17.02 25.19
N ARG A 18 -3.23 17.10 24.98
CA ARG A 18 -2.39 18.18 25.53
C ARG A 18 -2.25 19.37 24.58
N PHE A 19 -2.20 19.12 23.28
CA PHE A 19 -1.82 20.11 22.27
C PHE A 19 -2.81 20.21 21.11
N GLY A 20 -3.83 19.36 21.06
CA GLY A 20 -4.83 19.39 20.00
C GLY A 20 -5.65 20.67 20.07
N HIS A 21 -5.64 21.43 18.98
CA HIS A 21 -6.49 22.59 18.82
C HIS A 21 -7.62 22.23 17.84
N PRO A 22 -8.91 22.44 18.20
CA PRO A 22 -10.00 22.29 17.23
C PRO A 22 -9.77 23.16 15.99
N PRO A 23 -10.20 22.70 14.80
CA PRO A 23 -10.12 23.51 13.60
C PRO A 23 -11.04 24.73 13.74
N ALA A 24 -10.61 25.87 13.19
CA ALA A 24 -11.42 27.08 13.13
C ALA A 24 -12.74 26.86 12.38
N HIS A 25 -12.76 25.95 11.39
CA HIS A 25 -13.96 25.52 10.69
C HIS A 25 -14.01 23.98 10.63
N PRO A 26 -15.10 23.33 11.09
CA PRO A 26 -15.20 21.87 11.12
C PRO A 26 -15.46 21.23 9.74
N HIS A 27 -15.45 22.03 8.66
CA HIS A 27 -15.80 21.54 7.33
C HIS A 27 -14.60 20.82 6.72
N ASN A 28 -14.84 19.65 6.15
CA ASN A 28 -13.83 18.92 5.44
C ASN A 28 -13.57 19.56 4.07
N ALA A 29 -12.47 20.30 3.96
CA ALA A 29 -12.03 20.93 2.71
C ALA A 29 -11.18 20.00 1.81
N TYR A 30 -10.98 18.73 2.19
CA TYR A 30 -10.24 17.78 1.37
C TYR A 30 -11.03 17.40 0.13
N ARG A 31 -10.33 17.30 -1.00
CA ARG A 31 -10.89 16.76 -2.23
C ARG A 31 -11.28 15.30 -2.00
N MET A 32 -12.50 14.93 -2.39
CA MET A 32 -12.92 13.53 -2.41
C MET A 32 -12.06 12.73 -3.39
N LEU A 33 -11.68 11.52 -2.99
CA LEU A 33 -10.97 10.62 -3.89
C LEU A 33 -11.90 10.20 -5.02
N ASP A 34 -11.47 10.41 -6.26
CA ASP A 34 -12.17 9.92 -7.43
C ASP A 34 -12.19 8.38 -7.40
N GLN A 35 -13.36 7.78 -7.63
CA GLN A 35 -13.54 6.33 -7.63
C GLN A 35 -12.73 5.62 -8.71
N ALA A 36 -12.33 6.34 -9.77
CA ALA A 36 -11.42 5.83 -10.79
C ALA A 36 -9.98 5.64 -10.26
N VAL A 37 -9.61 6.31 -9.16
CA VAL A 37 -8.26 6.25 -8.59
C VAL A 37 -8.10 5.04 -7.67
N GLN A 38 -7.37 4.05 -8.15
CA GLN A 38 -6.98 2.87 -7.35
C GLN A 38 -5.68 3.16 -6.60
N LEU A 39 -5.77 3.57 -5.32
CA LEU A 39 -4.60 3.95 -4.51
C LEU A 39 -3.54 2.86 -4.42
N ASP A 40 -3.92 1.58 -4.33
CA ASP A 40 -2.95 0.46 -4.30
C ASP A 40 -2.09 0.37 -5.55
N ARG A 41 -2.58 0.88 -6.69
CA ARG A 41 -1.83 0.95 -7.95
C ARG A 41 -1.04 2.26 -8.11
N VAL A 42 -1.35 3.27 -7.31
CA VAL A 42 -0.68 4.58 -7.34
C VAL A 42 0.42 4.66 -6.28
N LEU A 43 0.09 4.34 -5.04
CA LEU A 43 0.94 4.42 -3.85
C LEU A 43 1.73 3.12 -3.61
N CYS A 44 2.26 2.53 -4.69
CA CYS A 44 3.06 1.32 -4.62
C CYS A 44 4.43 1.51 -5.29
N LYS A 45 5.39 0.69 -4.87
CA LYS A 45 6.69 0.62 -5.52
C LYS A 45 6.56 -0.17 -6.81
N LYS A 46 6.93 0.45 -7.94
CA LYS A 46 6.91 -0.18 -9.27
C LYS A 46 8.34 -0.39 -9.72
N GLU A 47 8.62 -1.58 -10.25
CA GLU A 47 9.92 -1.94 -10.80
C GLU A 47 9.69 -2.69 -12.11
N THR A 48 10.47 -2.36 -13.14
CA THR A 48 10.45 -3.10 -14.40
C THR A 48 11.38 -4.30 -14.29
N ARG A 49 10.88 -5.48 -14.66
CA ARG A 49 11.63 -6.73 -14.61
C ARG A 49 11.39 -7.53 -15.89
N GLN A 50 12.38 -8.32 -16.29
CA GLN A 50 12.25 -9.24 -17.41
C GLN A 50 11.55 -10.53 -16.96
N VAL A 51 10.65 -11.02 -17.81
CA VAL A 51 9.97 -12.31 -17.63
C VAL A 51 10.77 -13.37 -18.38
N SER A 52 11.07 -14.49 -17.72
CA SER A 52 11.77 -15.62 -18.35
C SER A 52 10.87 -16.35 -19.35
N LYS A 53 11.45 -17.25 -20.16
CA LYS A 53 10.68 -18.11 -21.09
C LYS A 53 9.70 -19.04 -20.35
N GLN A 54 9.96 -19.33 -19.09
CA GLN A 54 9.13 -20.13 -18.19
C GLN A 54 8.04 -19.30 -17.48
N LEU A 55 7.88 -18.02 -17.86
CA LEU A 55 6.92 -17.08 -17.26
C LEU A 55 7.24 -16.77 -15.79
N GLU A 56 8.52 -16.67 -15.45
CA GLU A 56 8.98 -16.36 -14.09
C GLU A 56 9.58 -14.96 -14.01
N ILE A 57 9.45 -14.33 -12.84
CA ILE A 57 10.10 -13.07 -12.49
C ILE A 57 10.92 -13.27 -11.22
N GLN A 58 12.19 -12.90 -11.24
CA GLN A 58 13.01 -12.84 -10.02
C GLN A 58 12.82 -11.50 -9.30
N TYR A 59 12.44 -11.55 -8.03
CA TYR A 59 12.26 -10.37 -7.18
C TYR A 59 12.66 -10.65 -5.74
N LYS A 60 13.63 -9.89 -5.22
CA LYS A 60 14.11 -9.99 -3.82
C LYS A 60 14.37 -11.43 -3.36
N ARG A 61 15.14 -12.18 -4.16
CA ARG A 61 15.48 -13.61 -3.92
C ARG A 61 14.27 -14.56 -3.90
N LYS A 62 13.14 -14.13 -4.44
CA LYS A 62 11.95 -14.96 -4.69
C LYS A 62 11.72 -15.08 -6.18
N ILE A 63 11.21 -16.22 -6.61
CA ILE A 63 10.71 -16.44 -7.97
C ILE A 63 9.20 -16.31 -7.93
N LEU A 64 8.66 -15.40 -8.74
CA LEU A 64 7.24 -15.20 -8.93
C LEU A 64 6.85 -15.86 -10.26
N GLN A 65 5.99 -16.87 -10.20
CA GLN A 65 5.44 -17.53 -11.39
C GLN A 65 4.21 -16.77 -11.88
N LEU A 66 4.20 -16.34 -13.12
CA LEU A 66 3.00 -15.80 -13.76
C LEU A 66 2.07 -16.96 -14.13
N ARG A 67 0.79 -16.82 -13.77
CA ARG A 67 -0.28 -17.72 -14.19
C ARG A 67 -0.97 -17.12 -15.41
N VAL A 68 -1.07 -17.90 -16.47
CA VAL A 68 -1.81 -17.53 -17.68
C VAL A 68 -3.04 -18.43 -17.74
N PRO A 69 -4.26 -17.86 -17.82
CA PRO A 69 -5.48 -18.65 -17.98
C PRO A 69 -5.38 -19.56 -19.22
N GLY A 70 -5.73 -20.85 -19.07
CA GLY A 70 -5.71 -21.83 -20.17
C GLY A 70 -4.38 -22.54 -20.43
N ARG A 71 -3.32 -22.22 -19.65
CA ARG A 71 -2.04 -22.94 -19.67
C ARG A 71 -1.76 -23.59 -18.32
N GLU A 72 -2.74 -24.32 -17.82
CA GLU A 72 -2.58 -25.12 -16.61
C GLU A 72 -1.67 -26.31 -16.94
N ARG A 73 -0.50 -26.33 -16.30
CA ARG A 73 0.40 -27.48 -16.37
C ARG A 73 -0.23 -28.57 -15.51
N TRP A 74 -1.08 -29.39 -16.12
CA TRP A 74 -1.58 -30.62 -15.49
C TRP A 74 -0.35 -31.42 -15.05
N LEU A 75 -0.24 -31.63 -13.75
CA LEU A 75 0.63 -32.64 -13.15
C LEU A 75 -0.14 -33.95 -13.06
#